data_AF-A0A5K4F2B0-F1
#
_entry.id   AF-A0A5K4F2B0-F1
#
_cell.length_a   1.000
_cell.length_b   1.000
_cell.length_c   1.000
_cell.angle_alpha   90.00
_cell.angle_beta   90.00
_cell.angle_gamma   90.00
#
_symmetry.space_group_name_H-M   'P 1'
#
loop_
_entity.id
_entity.type
_entity.pdbx_description
1 polymer ?
#
loop_
_entity_poly.entity_id
_entity_poly.type
_entity_poly.pdbx_seq_one_letter_code
_entity_poly.pdbx_strand_id
1 'polypeptide(L)'
;MLDIQQKRPYPSEYNTEDNRCLQTQVRVFKRWVNVLLKQANAKEINDVLEIFTDHENLYNLCKYLASQKVACSKQTFPDYIPHLERAITILEKLYGVKIILFYAVYTK
;
A
#
# COMPACT_ATOMS: atom_id res chain seq x y z
N MET A 1 30.47 25.34 7.33
CA MET A 1 30.26 23.94 7.79
C MET A 1 28.82 23.59 7.53
N LEU A 2 28.54 22.55 6.75
CA LEU A 2 27.17 22.08 6.49
C LEU A 2 26.71 21.28 7.71
N ASP A 3 25.68 21.77 8.40
CA ASP A 3 24.94 21.01 9.41
C ASP A 3 24.23 19.84 8.71
N ILE A 4 24.89 18.69 8.69
CA ILE A 4 24.27 17.42 8.30
C ILE A 4 23.34 17.07 9.46
N GLN A 5 22.07 17.47 9.37
CA GLN A 5 21.05 17.02 10.31
C GLN A 5 21.09 15.50 10.35
N GLN A 6 21.52 14.94 11.48
CA GLN A 6 21.52 13.51 11.72
C GLN A 6 20.10 13.00 11.47
N LYS A 7 19.96 12.15 10.44
CA LYS A 7 18.72 11.50 10.10
C LYS A 7 18.27 10.73 11.34
N ARG A 8 17.13 11.10 11.93
CA ARG A 8 16.58 10.34 13.06
C ARG A 8 16.34 8.91 12.57
N PRO A 9 16.88 7.90 13.26
CA PRO A 9 16.71 6.51 12.85
C PRO A 9 15.22 6.17 12.84
N TYR A 10 14.78 5.45 11.81
CA TYR A 10 13.40 4.99 11.75
C TYR A 10 13.12 4.02 12.90
N PRO A 11 11.89 3.97 13.43
CA PRO A 11 11.54 3.01 14.48
C PRO A 11 11.83 1.54 14.12
N SER A 12 11.89 1.21 12.83
CA SER A 12 12.27 -0.10 12.29
C SER A 12 13.77 -0.43 12.37
N GLU A 13 14.62 0.56 12.65
CA GLU A 13 16.07 0.40 12.80
C GLU A 13 16.46 0.01 14.24
N TYR A 14 15.53 0.08 15.19
CA TYR A 14 15.71 -0.50 16.50
C TYR A 14 15.41 -1.99 16.40
N ASN A 15 16.43 -2.80 16.66
CA ASN A 15 16.32 -4.25 16.73
C ASN A 15 15.41 -4.58 17.92
N THR A 16 14.13 -4.78 17.65
CA THR A 16 13.15 -5.07 18.69
C THR A 16 12.23 -6.19 18.25
N GLU A 17 12.34 -7.31 18.94
CA GLU A 17 11.24 -8.21 19.28
C GLU A 17 10.15 -7.48 20.12
N ASP A 18 9.93 -6.18 19.91
CA ASP A 18 8.94 -5.41 20.65
C ASP A 18 7.59 -5.57 19.95
N ASN A 19 6.95 -6.67 20.33
CA ASN A 19 5.61 -7.04 19.90
C ASN A 19 4.61 -5.87 20.06
N ARG A 20 4.82 -4.96 21.03
CA ARG A 20 3.96 -3.76 21.19
C ARG A 20 4.13 -2.75 20.07
N CYS A 21 5.35 -2.57 19.57
CA CYS A 21 5.62 -1.69 18.43
C CYS A 21 4.96 -2.25 17.17
N LEU A 22 5.14 -3.55 16.90
CA LEU A 22 4.48 -4.22 15.76
C LEU A 22 2.95 -4.15 15.86
N GLN A 23 2.36 -4.46 17.02
CA GLN A 23 0.91 -4.35 17.23
C GLN A 23 0.40 -2.93 16.99
N THR A 24 1.16 -1.92 17.40
CA THR A 24 0.82 -0.51 17.17
C THR A 24 0.89 -0.18 15.67
N GLN A 25 1.93 -0.62 14.98
CA GLN A 25 2.06 -0.44 13.53
C GLN A 25 0.90 -1.11 12.78
N VAL A 26 0.58 -2.35 13.11
CA VAL A 26 -0.56 -3.09 12.53
C VAL A 26 -1.87 -2.34 12.76
N ARG A 27 -2.13 -1.87 13.98
CA ARG A 27 -3.36 -1.13 14.33
C ARG A 27 -3.47 0.20 13.58
N VAL A 28 -2.39 0.97 13.54
CA VAL A 28 -2.34 2.27 12.85
C VAL A 28 -2.47 2.08 11.35
N PHE A 29 -1.75 1.10 10.78
CA PHE A 29 -1.82 0.75 9.37
C PHE A 29 -3.24 0.32 8.99
N LYS A 30 -3.85 -0.62 9.73
CA LYS A 30 -5.24 -1.06 9.48
C LYS A 30 -6.21 0.13 9.47
N ARG A 31 -6.13 1.00 10.49
CA ARG A 31 -7.00 2.17 10.58
C ARG A 31 -6.82 3.11 9.39
N TRP A 32 -5.57 3.36 9.00
CA TRP A 32 -5.26 4.20 7.85
C TRP A 32 -5.76 3.58 6.54
N VAL A 33 -5.54 2.28 6.31
CA VAL A 33 -6.03 1.55 5.13
C VAL A 33 -7.56 1.59 5.06
N ASN A 34 -8.27 1.34 6.16
CA ASN A 34 -9.75 1.39 6.17
C ASN A 34 -10.31 2.79 5.86
N VAL A 35 -9.63 3.87 6.27
CA VAL A 35 -10.03 5.23 5.86
C VAL A 35 -9.93 5.39 4.34
N LEU A 36 -8.86 4.88 3.72
CA LEU A 36 -8.68 4.95 2.27
C LEU A 36 -9.65 4.03 1.52
N LEU A 37 -9.90 2.82 2.02
CA LEU A 37 -10.87 1.89 1.43
C LEU A 37 -12.28 2.49 1.45
N LYS A 38 -12.66 3.17 2.54
CA LYS A 38 -13.92 3.90 2.62
C LYS A 38 -14.01 5.00 1.56
N GLN A 39 -12.93 5.75 1.33
CA GLN A 39 -12.88 6.77 0.26
C GLN A 39 -12.92 6.15 -1.15
N ALA A 40 -12.39 4.94 -1.30
CA ALA A 40 -12.44 4.15 -2.53
C ALA A 40 -13.79 3.41 -2.73
N ASN A 41 -14.76 3.56 -1.81
CA ASN A 41 -16.01 2.79 -1.77
C ASN A 41 -15.77 1.27 -1.81
N ALA A 42 -14.74 0.83 -1.09
CA ALA A 42 -14.28 -0.54 -1.00
C ALA A 42 -14.58 -1.11 0.40
N LYS A 43 -14.51 -2.44 0.55
CA LYS A 43 -14.87 -3.12 1.80
C LYS A 43 -13.82 -2.88 2.88
N GLU A 44 -14.21 -2.60 4.11
CA GLU A 44 -13.26 -2.52 5.22
C GLU A 44 -12.65 -3.90 5.53
N ILE A 45 -11.36 -3.90 5.87
CA ILE A 45 -10.61 -5.11 6.24
C ILE A 45 -10.59 -5.32 7.76
N ASN A 46 -10.58 -6.59 8.18
CA ASN A 46 -10.47 -7.00 9.58
C ASN A 46 -9.04 -7.37 9.96
N ASP A 47 -8.30 -8.00 9.06
CA ASP A 47 -6.87 -8.27 9.18
C ASP A 47 -6.08 -7.44 8.16
N VAL A 48 -4.88 -6.98 8.52
CA VAL A 48 -4.02 -6.21 7.61
C VAL A 48 -3.57 -7.01 6.40
N LEU A 49 -3.51 -8.34 6.50
CA LEU A 49 -3.14 -9.22 5.39
C LEU A 49 -4.25 -9.35 4.34
N GLU A 50 -5.51 -9.04 4.69
CA GLU A 50 -6.65 -9.10 3.77
C GLU A 50 -6.48 -8.14 2.58
N ILE A 51 -5.75 -7.04 2.74
CA ILE A 51 -5.48 -6.14 1.61
C ILE A 51 -4.64 -6.81 0.52
N PHE A 52 -3.85 -7.81 0.88
CA PHE A 52 -2.98 -8.53 -0.04
C PHE A 52 -3.68 -9.71 -0.73
N THR A 53 -4.72 -10.26 -0.11
CA THR A 53 -5.47 -11.41 -0.62
C THR A 53 -6.75 -11.02 -1.34
N ASP A 54 -7.39 -9.91 -0.96
CA ASP A 54 -8.56 -9.37 -1.65
C ASP A 54 -8.13 -8.45 -2.80
N HIS A 55 -7.96 -9.06 -3.98
CA HIS A 55 -7.48 -8.36 -5.17
C HIS A 55 -8.44 -7.26 -5.65
N GLU A 56 -9.75 -7.38 -5.39
CA GLU A 56 -10.73 -6.36 -5.76
C GLU A 56 -10.56 -5.12 -4.89
N ASN A 57 -10.46 -5.31 -3.57
CA ASN A 57 -10.18 -4.23 -2.62
C ASN A 57 -8.85 -3.54 -2.92
N LEU A 58 -7.80 -4.32 -3.18
CA LEU A 58 -6.48 -3.81 -3.55
C LEU A 58 -6.56 -2.94 -4.81
N TYR A 59 -7.26 -3.42 -5.85
CA TYR A 59 -7.43 -2.69 -7.09
C TYR A 59 -8.19 -1.38 -6.88
N ASN A 60 -9.29 -1.39 -6.13
CA ASN A 60 -10.07 -0.20 -5.83
C ASN A 60 -9.26 0.83 -5.04
N LEU A 61 -8.47 0.38 -4.06
CA LEU A 61 -7.54 1.23 -3.33
C LEU A 61 -6.48 1.85 -4.25
N CYS A 62 -5.85 1.05 -5.11
CA CYS A 62 -4.86 1.53 -6.07
C CYS A 62 -5.46 2.55 -7.04
N LYS A 63 -6.66 2.28 -7.56
CA LYS A 63 -7.40 3.20 -8.44
C LYS A 63 -7.71 4.52 -7.75
N TYR A 64 -8.13 4.49 -6.48
CA TYR A 64 -8.35 5.69 -5.69
C TYR A 64 -7.06 6.49 -5.50
N LEU A 65 -5.97 5.84 -5.08
CA LEU A 65 -4.67 6.50 -4.91
C LEU A 65 -4.15 7.09 -6.22
N ALA A 66 -4.41 6.43 -7.35
CA ALA A 66 -4.08 6.90 -8.68
C ALA A 66 -4.90 8.13 -9.09
N SER A 67 -6.18 8.19 -8.73
CA SER A 67 -7.04 9.35 -9.06
C SER A 67 -6.63 10.61 -8.30
N GLN A 68 -6.01 10.45 -7.11
CA GLN A 68 -5.41 11.57 -6.36
C GLN A 68 -4.16 12.14 -7.04
N LYS A 69 -3.50 11.41 -7.95
CA LYS A 69 -2.35 11.89 -8.71
C LYS A 69 -2.76 12.25 -10.14
N VAL A 70 -2.54 13.51 -10.53
CA VAL A 70 -2.87 14.04 -11.87
C VAL A 70 -2.36 13.15 -13.02
N ALA A 71 -1.17 12.57 -12.86
CA ALA A 71 -0.50 11.73 -13.86
C ALA A 71 -1.24 10.41 -14.19
N CYS A 72 -2.09 9.88 -13.30
CA CYS A 72 -2.74 8.57 -13.49
C CYS A 72 -4.27 8.64 -13.65
N SER A 73 -4.86 9.84 -13.68
CA SER A 73 -6.32 10.08 -13.64
C SER A 73 -7.16 9.43 -14.75
N LYS A 74 -6.56 8.94 -15.85
CA LYS A 74 -7.27 8.40 -17.02
C LYS A 74 -6.99 6.93 -17.33
N GLN A 75 -6.38 6.18 -16.41
CA GLN A 75 -6.04 4.80 -16.68
C GLN A 75 -7.28 3.89 -16.64
N THR A 76 -7.61 3.31 -17.78
CA THR A 76 -8.65 2.29 -17.94
C THR A 76 -8.01 0.94 -18.20
N PHE A 77 -8.66 -0.11 -17.70
CA PHE A 77 -8.23 -1.49 -17.92
C PHE A 77 -9.40 -2.26 -18.52
N PRO A 78 -9.15 -3.11 -19.53
CA PRO A 78 -10.17 -4.03 -20.04
C PRO A 78 -10.69 -4.97 -18.94
N ASP A 79 -11.97 -5.34 -19.03
CA ASP A 79 -12.63 -6.14 -17.99
C ASP A 79 -12.12 -7.59 -17.87
N TYR A 80 -11.43 -8.10 -18.88
CA TYR A 80 -10.82 -9.43 -18.85
C TYR A 80 -9.51 -9.50 -18.06
N ILE A 81 -8.88 -8.35 -17.73
CA ILE A 81 -7.62 -8.34 -16.98
C ILE A 81 -7.91 -8.63 -15.49
N PRO A 82 -7.22 -9.55 -14.81
CA PRO A 82 -7.42 -9.78 -13.38
C PRO A 82 -7.18 -8.53 -12.52
N HIS A 83 -7.96 -8.33 -11.44
CA HIS A 83 -7.81 -7.17 -10.56
C HIS A 83 -6.40 -6.98 -10.00
N LEU A 84 -5.71 -8.08 -9.66
CA LEU A 84 -4.34 -8.06 -9.18
C LEU A 84 -3.38 -7.44 -10.21
N GLU A 85 -3.47 -7.86 -11.47
CA GLU A 85 -2.62 -7.33 -12.55
C GLU A 85 -2.89 -5.84 -12.80
N ARG A 86 -4.16 -5.42 -12.75
CA ARG A 86 -4.54 -4.00 -12.83
C ARG A 86 -3.93 -3.21 -11.67
N ALA A 87 -4.02 -3.73 -10.45
CA ALA A 87 -3.46 -3.09 -9.26
C ALA A 87 -1.94 -2.95 -9.34
N ILE A 88 -1.23 -4.01 -9.73
CA ILE A 88 0.24 -4.00 -9.94
C ILE A 88 0.61 -2.93 -10.96
N THR A 89 -0.08 -2.89 -12.11
CA THR A 89 0.20 -1.91 -13.16
C THR A 89 0.00 -0.46 -12.68
N ILE A 90 -1.00 -0.21 -11.83
CA ILE A 90 -1.20 1.11 -11.21
C ILE A 90 -0.04 1.44 -10.26
N LEU A 91 0.35 0.50 -9.40
CA LEU A 91 1.46 0.68 -8.46
C LEU A 91 2.79 0.95 -9.20
N GLU A 92 3.05 0.25 -10.31
CA GLU A 92 4.22 0.48 -11.19
C GLU A 92 4.30 1.93 -11.62
N LYS A 93 3.18 2.49 -12.07
CA LYS A 93 3.13 3.86 -12.56
C LYS A 93 3.23 4.89 -11.44
N LEU A 94 2.64 4.63 -10.28
CA LEU A 94 2.63 5.58 -9.17
C LEU A 94 3.97 5.68 -8.45
N TYR A 95 4.73 4.59 -8.37
CA TYR A 95 5.90 4.49 -7.51
C TYR A 95 7.11 3.75 -8.12
N GLY A 96 6.99 3.22 -9.33
CA GLY A 96 8.06 2.50 -10.02
C GLY A 96 8.22 1.04 -9.61
N VAL A 97 8.94 0.28 -10.44
CA VAL A 97 9.12 -1.19 -10.35
C VAL A 97 9.70 -1.66 -9.00
N LYS A 98 10.49 -0.81 -8.32
CA LYS A 98 11.16 -1.17 -7.05
C LYS A 98 10.18 -1.53 -5.92
N ILE A 99 8.95 -1.00 -5.93
CA ILE A 99 7.97 -1.29 -4.88
C ILE A 99 7.28 -2.65 -5.08
N ILE A 100 7.18 -3.14 -6.31
CA ILE A 100 6.47 -4.40 -6.62
C ILE A 100 7.29 -5.64 -6.30
N LEU A 101 8.61 -5.52 -6.37
CA LEU A 101 9.50 -6.56 -5.87
C LEU A 101 9.24 -6.88 -4.39
N PHE A 102 8.74 -5.92 -3.60
CA PHE A 102 8.32 -6.19 -2.23
C PHE A 102 7.03 -7.03 -2.21
N TYR A 103 6.02 -6.68 -3.00
CA TYR A 103 4.74 -7.40 -3.06
C TYR A 103 4.90 -8.86 -3.51
N ALA A 104 5.73 -9.11 -4.52
CA ALA A 104 5.97 -10.45 -5.07
C ALA A 104 6.65 -11.42 -4.08
N VAL A 105 7.32 -10.90 -3.05
CA VAL A 105 7.95 -11.70 -2.00
C VAL A 105 6.95 -12.17 -0.93
N TYR A 106 5.86 -11.42 -0.70
CA TYR A 106 4.86 -11.75 0.33
C TYR A 106 3.65 -12.54 -0.20
N THR A 107 3.55 -12.74 -1.51
CA THR A 107 2.47 -13.52 -2.14
C THR A 107 2.92 -14.88 -2.69
N LYS A 108 4.06 -15.41 -2.23
CA LYS A 108 4.50 -16.80 -2.51
C LYS A 108 4.29 -17.69 -1.30
#